data_AF-Q6CST0-F1
#
_entry.id   AF-Q6CST0-F1
#
_cell.length_a   1.000
_cell.length_b   1.000
_cell.length_c   1.000
_cell.angle_alpha   90.00
_cell.angle_beta   90.00
_cell.angle_gamma   90.00
#
_symmetry.space_group_name_H-M   'P 1'
#
loop_
_entity.id
_entity.type
_entity.pdbx_description
1 polymer ?
#
loop_
_entity_poly.entity_id
_entity_poly.type
_entity_poly.pdbx_seq_one_letter_code
_entity_poly.pdbx_strand_id
1 'polypeptide(L)'
;MSHAVEERYNSQQKPLNESCNEYIHEILKEWETQESEYTVVPLKRVKVALFPLLVALRKQELGQLQLSQLARVLDAIVDEDYVRAKQEYLTLSIGKGKFPIGLTNVGIHERKQQLQGSKAQTQENMVLDDWCVNIKRLVNFKQWTSSQRRTA
;
A
#
# COMPACT_ATOMS: atom_id res chain seq x y z
N MET A 1 -16.97 9.82 1.60
CA MET A 1 -16.77 9.28 0.25
C MET A 1 -16.89 7.78 0.39
N SER A 2 -17.81 7.13 -0.32
CA SER A 2 -17.93 5.68 -0.32
C SER A 2 -16.75 5.09 -1.10
N HIS A 3 -16.11 4.04 -0.58
CA HIS A 3 -15.02 3.34 -1.26
C HIS A 3 -15.57 2.12 -2.01
N ALA A 4 -15.16 1.88 -3.25
CA ALA A 4 -15.65 0.75 -4.06
C ALA A 4 -15.35 -0.62 -3.40
N VAL A 5 -14.22 -0.73 -2.70
CA VAL A 5 -13.86 -1.89 -1.89
C VAL A 5 -14.84 -2.07 -0.72
N GLU A 6 -15.29 -1.00 -0.09
CA GLU A 6 -16.30 -1.08 0.96
C GLU A 6 -17.66 -1.52 0.40
N GLU A 7 -18.04 -0.99 -0.77
CA GLU A 7 -19.26 -1.37 -1.48
C GLU A 7 -19.28 -2.84 -1.88
N ARG A 8 -18.14 -3.39 -2.31
CA ARG A 8 -17.98 -4.82 -2.67
C ARG A 8 -18.30 -5.76 -1.50
N TYR A 9 -18.07 -5.33 -0.25
CA TYR A 9 -18.35 -6.11 0.97
C TYR A 9 -19.53 -5.55 1.78
N ASN A 10 -20.31 -4.63 1.22
CA ASN A 10 -21.35 -3.88 1.94
C ASN A 10 -22.49 -4.77 2.48
N SER A 11 -22.70 -5.94 1.88
CA SER A 11 -23.63 -6.97 2.39
C SER A 11 -23.30 -7.44 3.82
N GLN A 12 -22.09 -7.17 4.32
CA GLN A 12 -21.63 -7.57 5.65
C GLN A 12 -21.36 -6.38 6.61
N GLN A 13 -21.67 -5.13 6.22
CA GLN A 13 -21.42 -3.90 7.03
C GLN A 13 -20.04 -3.84 7.69
N LYS A 14 -19.00 -4.30 6.98
CA LYS A 14 -17.64 -4.35 7.51
C LYS A 14 -16.99 -2.97 7.52
N PRO A 15 -16.16 -2.66 8.53
CA PRO A 15 -15.38 -1.42 8.52
C PRO A 15 -14.36 -1.45 7.38
N LEU A 16 -14.06 -0.29 6.78
CA LEU A 16 -13.10 -0.12 5.68
C LEU A 16 -11.77 -0.88 5.87
N ASN A 17 -11.25 -0.90 7.09
CA ASN A 17 -10.04 -1.66 7.46
C ASN A 17 -10.14 -3.16 7.12
N GLU A 18 -11.26 -3.77 7.48
CA GLU A 18 -11.51 -5.19 7.29
C GLU A 18 -11.79 -5.50 5.83
N SER A 19 -12.58 -4.66 5.14
CA SER A 19 -12.79 -4.77 3.69
C SER A 19 -11.49 -4.69 2.89
N CYS A 20 -10.58 -3.76 3.24
CA CYS A 20 -9.26 -3.68 2.62
C CYS A 20 -8.42 -4.94 2.88
N ASN A 21 -8.48 -5.47 4.11
CA ASN A 21 -7.74 -6.67 4.51
C ASN A 21 -8.20 -7.90 3.71
N GLU A 22 -9.52 -8.10 3.66
CA GLU A 22 -10.13 -9.21 2.93
C GLU A 22 -9.84 -9.16 1.44
N TYR A 23 -9.91 -7.97 0.84
CA TYR A 23 -9.59 -7.81 -0.57
C TYR A 23 -8.13 -8.15 -0.89
N ILE A 24 -7.19 -7.74 -0.03
CA ILE A 24 -5.77 -8.13 -0.19
C ILE A 24 -5.61 -9.65 -0.08
N HIS A 25 -6.32 -10.30 0.85
CA HIS A 25 -6.32 -11.75 0.98
C HIS A 25 -6.91 -12.45 -0.27
N GLU A 26 -7.97 -11.91 -0.86
CA GLU A 26 -8.57 -12.40 -2.10
C GLU A 26 -7.54 -12.36 -3.24
N ILE A 27 -6.84 -11.24 -3.42
CA ILE A 27 -5.78 -11.11 -4.45
C ILE A 27 -4.64 -12.11 -4.20
N LEU A 28 -4.22 -12.29 -2.95
CA LEU A 28 -3.15 -13.24 -2.61
C LEU A 28 -3.56 -14.69 -2.87
N LYS A 29 -4.84 -15.02 -2.68
CA LYS A 29 -5.40 -16.34 -3.00
C LYS A 29 -5.51 -16.56 -4.51
N GLU A 30 -5.92 -15.54 -5.27
CA GLU A 30 -5.89 -15.57 -6.73
C GLU A 30 -4.47 -15.77 -7.26
N TRP A 31 -3.49 -15.05 -6.70
CA TRP A 31 -2.07 -15.24 -7.06
C TRP A 31 -1.61 -16.67 -6.80
N GLU A 32 -1.97 -17.28 -5.67
CA GLU A 32 -1.62 -18.67 -5.36
C GLU A 32 -2.10 -19.66 -6.43
N THR A 33 -3.27 -19.42 -7.04
CA THR A 33 -3.76 -20.26 -8.14
C THR A 33 -2.98 -20.10 -9.45
N GLN A 34 -2.31 -18.96 -9.63
CA GLN A 34 -1.58 -18.58 -10.86
C GLN A 34 -0.06 -18.51 -10.64
N GLU A 35 0.45 -19.04 -9.52
CA GLU A 35 1.85 -18.89 -9.12
C GLU A 35 2.83 -19.53 -10.13
N SER A 36 2.41 -20.59 -10.82
CA SER A 36 3.21 -21.23 -11.88
C SER A 36 3.40 -20.36 -13.12
N GLU A 37 2.44 -19.48 -13.41
CA GLU A 37 2.46 -18.63 -14.62
C GLU A 37 3.07 -17.26 -14.33
N TYR A 38 2.81 -16.69 -13.15
CA TYR A 38 3.34 -15.38 -12.74
C TYR A 38 4.60 -15.50 -11.88
N THR A 39 5.75 -15.63 -12.53
CA THR A 39 7.06 -15.91 -11.89
C THR A 39 7.90 -14.67 -11.56
N VAL A 40 7.35 -13.46 -11.72
CA VAL A 40 8.09 -12.19 -11.55
C VAL A 40 8.68 -12.05 -10.14
N VAL A 41 7.97 -12.51 -9.11
CA VAL A 41 8.49 -12.56 -7.73
C VAL A 41 7.84 -13.73 -6.97
N PRO A 42 8.58 -14.42 -6.10
CA PRO A 42 7.99 -15.51 -5.30
C PRO A 42 6.87 -15.01 -4.39
N LEU A 43 5.70 -15.67 -4.43
CA LEU A 43 4.52 -15.28 -3.63
C LEU A 43 4.82 -15.32 -2.13
N LYS A 44 5.62 -16.30 -1.68
CA LYS A 44 6.07 -16.40 -0.28
C LYS A 44 6.70 -15.09 0.22
N ARG A 45 7.53 -14.44 -0.59
CA ARG A 45 8.17 -13.17 -0.22
C ARG A 45 7.14 -12.05 -0.06
N VAL A 46 6.15 -12.00 -0.95
CA VAL A 46 5.07 -11.00 -0.91
C VAL A 46 4.17 -11.21 0.32
N LYS A 47 3.78 -12.45 0.61
CA LYS A 47 2.98 -12.81 1.79
C LYS A 47 3.68 -12.39 3.10
N VAL A 48 4.98 -12.66 3.23
CA VAL A 48 5.78 -12.24 4.41
C VAL A 48 5.83 -10.72 4.54
N ALA A 49 6.07 -10.02 3.44
CA ALA A 49 6.18 -8.56 3.45
C ALA A 49 4.84 -7.85 3.75
N LEU A 50 3.71 -8.43 3.34
CA LEU A 50 2.38 -7.88 3.60
C LEU A 50 1.82 -8.27 4.96
N PHE A 51 2.38 -9.29 5.63
CA PHE A 51 1.86 -9.77 6.91
C PHE A 51 1.72 -8.65 7.97
N PRO A 52 2.70 -7.75 8.19
CA PRO A 52 2.55 -6.67 9.16
C PRO A 52 1.38 -5.72 8.82
N LEU A 53 1.15 -5.45 7.53
CA LEU A 53 0.03 -4.62 7.07
C LEU A 53 -1.32 -5.31 7.35
N LEU A 54 -1.43 -6.61 7.04
CA LEU A 54 -2.66 -7.38 7.27
C LEU A 54 -3.02 -7.45 8.75
N VAL A 55 -2.02 -7.56 9.63
CA VAL A 55 -2.22 -7.48 11.08
C VAL A 55 -2.66 -6.07 11.50
N ALA A 56 -1.99 -5.02 11.01
CA ALA A 56 -2.34 -3.63 11.33
C ALA A 56 -3.76 -3.26 10.87
N LEU A 57 -4.19 -3.71 9.70
CA LEU A 57 -5.57 -3.53 9.21
C LEU A 57 -6.58 -4.24 10.11
N ARG A 58 -6.30 -5.50 10.50
CA ARG A 58 -7.19 -6.24 11.42
C ARG A 58 -7.33 -5.55 12.78
N LYS A 59 -6.24 -5.00 13.30
CA LYS A 59 -6.23 -4.28 14.58
C LYS A 59 -6.67 -2.81 14.48
N GLN A 60 -6.96 -2.32 13.27
CA GLN A 60 -7.30 -0.92 13.02
C GLN A 60 -6.22 0.07 13.47
N GLU A 61 -4.94 -0.36 13.41
CA GLU A 61 -3.77 0.44 13.81
C GLU A 61 -3.23 1.32 12.68
N LEU A 62 -3.75 1.15 11.46
CA LEU A 62 -3.35 1.96 10.31
C LEU A 62 -4.00 3.35 10.40
N GLY A 63 -3.18 4.41 10.29
CA GLY A 63 -3.68 5.79 10.38
C GLY A 63 -4.73 6.09 9.30
N GLN A 64 -5.77 6.86 9.65
CA GLN A 64 -6.94 7.11 8.78
C GLN A 64 -6.56 7.61 7.38
N LEU A 65 -5.57 8.51 7.27
CA LEU A 65 -5.09 8.99 5.98
C LEU A 65 -4.45 7.87 5.14
N GLN A 66 -3.60 7.05 5.74
CA GLN A 66 -2.94 5.93 5.07
C GLN A 66 -3.95 4.86 4.65
N LEU A 67 -4.93 4.58 5.50
CA LEU A 67 -6.04 3.69 5.19
C LEU A 67 -6.85 4.19 3.99
N SER A 68 -7.22 5.48 3.98
CA SER A 68 -7.97 6.07 2.86
C SER A 68 -7.17 6.03 1.56
N GLN A 69 -5.86 6.32 1.60
CA GLN A 69 -4.97 6.20 0.44
C GLN A 69 -4.84 4.76 -0.05
N LEU A 70 -4.69 3.80 0.86
CA LEU A 70 -4.67 2.37 0.51
C LEU A 70 -5.99 1.95 -0.13
N ALA A 71 -7.13 2.35 0.45
CA ALA A 71 -8.44 2.06 -0.09
C ALA A 71 -8.60 2.59 -1.52
N ARG A 72 -8.17 3.82 -1.81
CA ARG A 72 -8.20 4.38 -3.17
C ARG A 72 -7.38 3.58 -4.19
N VAL A 73 -6.23 3.05 -3.78
CA VAL A 73 -5.43 2.14 -4.63
C VAL A 73 -6.23 0.88 -4.92
N LEU A 74 -6.80 0.26 -3.89
CA LEU A 74 -7.56 -0.97 -4.02
C LEU A 74 -8.86 -0.77 -4.81
N ASP A 75 -9.56 0.34 -4.64
CA ASP A 75 -10.75 0.74 -5.42
C ASP A 75 -10.42 0.77 -6.92
N ALA A 76 -9.30 1.39 -7.29
CA ALA A 76 -8.88 1.43 -8.68
C ALA A 76 -8.50 0.05 -9.25
N ILE A 77 -8.06 -0.90 -8.40
CA ILE A 77 -7.86 -2.30 -8.82
C ILE A 77 -9.21 -2.99 -9.05
N VAL A 78 -10.21 -2.74 -8.19
CA VAL A 78 -11.57 -3.26 -8.35
C VAL A 78 -12.20 -2.77 -9.65
N ASP A 79 -12.01 -1.49 -9.98
CA ASP A 79 -12.48 -0.85 -11.22
C ASP A 79 -11.70 -1.30 -12.48
N GLU A 80 -10.66 -2.14 -12.32
CA GLU A 80 -9.70 -2.52 -13.36
C GLU A 80 -8.98 -1.32 -14.06
N ASP A 81 -8.97 -0.14 -13.42
CA ASP A 81 -8.24 1.04 -13.87
C ASP A 81 -6.81 1.05 -13.29
N TYR A 82 -5.92 0.33 -13.96
CA TYR A 82 -4.52 0.20 -13.53
C TYR A 82 -3.69 1.47 -13.75
N VAL A 83 -4.15 2.42 -14.55
CA VAL A 83 -3.48 3.73 -14.71
C VAL A 83 -3.73 4.56 -13.45
N ARG A 84 -5.00 4.64 -13.03
CA ARG A 84 -5.39 5.27 -11.77
C ARG A 84 -4.78 4.57 -10.57
N ALA A 85 -4.80 3.24 -10.52
CA ALA A 85 -4.21 2.49 -9.40
C ALA A 85 -2.73 2.82 -9.19
N LYS A 86 -1.96 2.97 -10.28
CA LYS A 86 -0.55 3.38 -10.20
C LYS A 86 -0.40 4.82 -9.71
N GLN A 87 -1.25 5.73 -10.16
CA GLN A 87 -1.23 7.12 -9.71
C GLN A 87 -1.53 7.25 -8.21
N GLU A 88 -2.58 6.56 -7.74
CA GLU A 88 -2.94 6.51 -6.32
C GLU A 88 -1.84 5.86 -5.48
N TYR A 89 -1.17 4.83 -6.03
CA TYR A 89 -0.03 4.19 -5.38
C TYR A 89 1.13 5.17 -5.18
N LEU A 90 1.41 6.05 -6.16
CA LEU A 90 2.44 7.08 -6.00
C LEU A 90 2.09 7.99 -4.83
N THR A 91 0.84 8.44 -4.73
CA THR A 91 0.36 9.26 -3.60
C THR A 91 0.52 8.55 -2.25
N LEU A 92 0.17 7.25 -2.17
CA LEU A 92 0.37 6.42 -0.97
C LEU A 92 1.86 6.29 -0.61
N SER A 93 2.73 6.09 -1.61
CA SER A 93 4.17 5.91 -1.41
C SER A 93 4.88 7.20 -0.98
N ILE A 94 4.43 8.35 -1.48
CA ILE A 94 4.94 9.66 -1.08
C ILE A 94 4.42 10.02 0.32
N GLY A 95 3.15 9.73 0.64
CA GLY A 95 2.53 10.01 1.94
C GLY A 95 3.15 9.30 3.15
N LYS A 96 4.02 8.30 2.91
CA LYS A 96 4.85 7.67 3.95
C LYS A 96 6.12 8.46 4.29
N GLY A 97 6.65 9.22 3.34
CA GLY A 97 7.82 10.07 3.54
C GLY A 97 7.38 11.52 3.63
N LYS A 98 7.33 12.09 4.83
CA LYS A 98 7.44 13.54 4.96
C LYS A 98 8.77 13.95 4.31
N PHE A 99 8.77 14.37 3.06
CA PHE A 99 9.89 15.12 2.53
C PHE A 99 9.83 16.53 3.12
N PRO A 100 10.87 17.03 3.81
CA PRO A 100 11.28 18.38 3.53
C PRO A 100 12.08 18.30 2.22
N ILE A 101 11.48 18.61 1.08
CA ILE A 101 12.32 19.12 -0.03
C ILE A 101 12.67 20.55 0.36
N GLY A 102 13.49 20.71 1.41
CA GLY A 102 14.49 21.76 1.38
C GLY A 102 15.59 21.18 0.50
N LEU A 103 16.06 21.79 -0.59
CA LEU A 103 16.36 23.22 -0.68
C LEU A 103 16.75 23.76 0.70
N THR A 104 17.57 22.99 1.42
CA THR A 104 18.58 23.59 2.27
C THR A 104 19.41 24.39 1.29
N ASN A 105 19.13 25.70 1.22
CA ASN A 105 20.15 26.64 0.81
C ASN A 105 21.34 26.35 1.72
N VAL A 106 22.25 25.48 1.29
CA VAL A 106 23.58 25.36 1.88
C VAL A 106 24.35 26.60 1.40
N GLY A 107 23.92 27.75 1.92
CA GLY A 107 24.80 28.87 2.12
C GLY A 107 25.86 28.39 3.09
N ILE A 108 27.09 28.35 2.60
CA ILE A 108 28.29 27.99 3.36
C ILE A 108 28.53 29.11 4.38
N HIS A 109 27.79 29.14 5.49
CA HIS A 109 28.21 29.78 6.74
C HIS A 109 27.18 29.58 7.88
N GLU A 110 27.66 28.93 8.95
CA GLU A 110 27.39 29.22 10.37
C GLU A 110 25.93 29.33 10.88
N ARG A 111 25.52 28.37 11.74
CA ARG A 111 25.57 28.52 13.21
C ARG A 111 24.92 27.34 13.93
N LYS A 112 25.55 26.91 15.02
CA LYS A 112 24.98 26.01 16.03
C LYS A 112 23.76 26.69 16.69
N GLN A 113 22.55 26.20 16.39
CA GLN A 113 21.44 26.28 17.33
C GLN A 113 20.83 24.90 17.49
N GLN A 114 21.10 24.36 18.66
CA GLN A 114 20.55 23.14 19.21
C GLN A 114 19.06 23.37 19.48
N LEU A 115 18.18 22.94 18.58
CA LEU A 115 16.76 22.75 18.89
C LEU A 115 16.58 21.34 19.43
N GLN A 116 16.69 21.23 20.76
CA GLN A 116 16.12 20.12 21.50
C GLN A 116 14.60 20.14 21.30
N GLY A 117 14.00 18.99 20.97
CA GLY A 117 12.55 18.82 21.07
C GLY A 117 11.91 17.97 19.99
N SER A 118 12.34 16.71 19.86
CA SER A 118 11.46 15.57 19.53
C SER A 118 12.27 14.29 19.68
N LYS A 119 12.31 13.76 20.90
CA LYS A 119 12.48 12.32 21.09
C LYS A 119 11.21 11.67 20.53
N ALA A 120 11.21 11.35 19.25
CA ALA A 120 10.20 10.50 18.64
C ALA A 120 10.94 9.35 17.97
N GLN A 121 10.83 8.19 18.61
CA GLN A 121 11.19 6.87 18.12
C GLN A 121 11.19 6.79 16.59
N THR A 122 12.36 6.94 15.96
CA THR A 122 12.47 6.77 14.50
C THR A 122 13.73 5.99 14.15
N GLN A 123 14.05 4.98 14.98
CA GLN A 123 15.13 4.02 14.72
C GLN A 123 14.63 2.57 14.63
N GLU A 124 13.32 2.34 14.55
CA GLU A 124 12.72 1.01 14.31
C GLU A 124 11.98 0.90 12.96
N ASN A 125 12.09 1.91 12.07
CA ASN A 125 11.30 1.98 10.84
C ASN A 125 11.84 1.14 9.65
N MET A 126 12.89 0.34 9.82
CA MET A 126 13.48 -0.42 8.69
C MET A 126 12.61 -1.59 8.19
N VAL A 127 11.49 -1.90 8.87
CA VAL A 127 10.58 -3.01 8.52
C VAL A 127 9.21 -2.52 8.00
N LEU A 128 8.96 -1.20 7.96
CA LEU A 128 7.68 -0.62 7.49
C LEU A 128 7.69 -0.14 6.02
N ASP A 129 8.85 -0.17 5.35
CA ASP A 129 8.99 0.22 3.94
C ASP A 129 8.67 -0.90 2.93
N ASP A 130 8.61 -2.17 3.35
CA ASP A 130 8.43 -3.29 2.40
C ASP A 130 6.97 -3.42 1.92
N TRP A 131 5.97 -3.21 2.78
CA TRP A 131 4.58 -3.48 2.39
C TRP A 131 4.08 -2.56 1.27
N CYS A 132 4.50 -1.30 1.21
CA CYS A 132 4.11 -0.40 0.11
C CYS A 132 4.64 -0.91 -1.24
N VAL A 133 5.92 -1.30 -1.29
CA VAL A 133 6.50 -1.88 -2.50
C VAL A 133 5.71 -3.14 -2.92
N ASN A 134 5.23 -3.92 -1.96
CA ASN A 134 4.43 -5.10 -2.22
C ASN A 134 2.98 -4.79 -2.65
N ILE A 135 2.38 -3.67 -2.25
CA ILE A 135 1.09 -3.21 -2.83
C ILE A 135 1.23 -2.95 -4.33
N LYS A 136 2.32 -2.31 -4.78
CA LYS A 136 2.58 -2.17 -6.23
C LYS A 136 2.66 -3.53 -6.94
N ARG A 137 3.22 -4.54 -6.29
CA ARG A 137 3.28 -5.90 -6.84
C ARG A 137 1.89 -6.50 -7.01
N LEU A 138 0.96 -6.24 -6.08
CA LEU A 138 -0.44 -6.63 -6.22
C LEU A 138 -1.11 -5.93 -7.42
N VAL A 139 -0.89 -4.62 -7.58
CA VAL A 139 -1.40 -3.86 -8.74
C VAL A 139 -0.89 -4.46 -10.05
N ASN A 140 0.42 -4.73 -10.14
CA ASN A 140 1.03 -5.32 -11.33
C ASN A 140 0.52 -6.74 -11.60
N PHE A 141 0.36 -7.55 -10.56
CA PHE A 141 -0.21 -8.90 -10.67
C PHE A 141 -1.63 -8.82 -11.26
N LYS A 142 -2.50 -7.97 -10.71
CA LYS A 142 -3.87 -7.80 -11.22
C LYS A 142 -3.91 -7.27 -12.65
N GLN A 143 -3.04 -6.33 -12.99
CA GLN A 143 -2.91 -5.85 -14.38
C GLN A 143 -2.50 -6.99 -15.32
N TRP A 144 -1.53 -7.82 -14.92
CA TRP A 144 -1.12 -8.99 -15.69
C TRP A 144 -2.28 -9.99 -15.86
N THR A 145 -2.99 -10.33 -14.79
CA THR A 145 -4.13 -11.26 -14.85
C THR A 145 -5.24 -10.72 -15.76
N SER A 146 -5.58 -9.44 -15.67
CA SER A 146 -6.57 -8.82 -16.58
C SER A 146 -6.10 -8.86 -18.04
N SER A 147 -4.80 -8.70 -18.28
CA SER A 147 -4.23 -8.82 -19.64
C SER A 147 -4.35 -10.24 -20.19
N GLN A 148 -4.11 -11.27 -19.37
CA GLN A 148 -4.28 -12.68 -19.78
C GLN A 148 -5.73 -13.01 -20.14
N ARG A 149 -6.70 -12.48 -19.39
CA ARG A 149 -8.13 -12.69 -19.67
C ARG A 149 -8.61 -12.05 -20.98
N ARG A 150 -7.92 -11.01 -21.47
CA ARG A 150 -8.26 -10.35 -22.74
C ARG A 150 -7.69 -11.10 -23.95
N THR A 151 -6.66 -11.90 -23.74
CA THR A 151 -5.98 -12.67 -24.80
C THR A 151 -6.45 -14.12 -24.89
N ALA A 152 -7.21 -14.60 -23.91
CA ALA A 152 -7.86 -15.92 -23.89
C ALA A 152 -9.26 -15.85 -24.51
#